data_AF-A0A7S3WPM2-F1
#
_entry.id   AF-A0A7S3WPM2-F1
#
_cell.length_a   1.000
_cell.length_b   1.000
_cell.length_c   1.000
_cell.angle_alpha   90.00
_cell.angle_beta   90.00
_cell.angle_gamma   90.00
#
_symmetry.space_group_name_H-M   'P 1'
#
loop_
_entity.id
_entity.type
_entity.pdbx_description
1 polymer ?
#
loop_
_entity_poly.entity_id
_entity_poly.type
_entity_poly.pdbx_seq_one_letter_code
_entity_poly.pdbx_strand_id
1 'polypeptide(L)'
;DGGDQGKFDDGMRGLRKLGIQVWPSPDVMEFMGAKDALCKIATMSIGLEDTLAYYDEAAFSAGFKKTMAFQPRVIKQNRGSSGEGIWIIKLKSGDYCKSFGERSCADDEVLDMMEANDNHSEEHTVAEFIEFCVNGRNSKSGTWTSKGVGKYLEGGKAAGGQLVDQRFCPRIVEGELRYNMIGDTCVGIIHKKPKEGGISAVGGT
;
A
#
# COMPACT_ATOMS: atom_id res chain seq x y z
N ASP A 1 -4.77 12.61 18.91
CA ASP A 1 -5.03 11.21 19.30
C ASP A 1 -6.18 10.58 18.49
N GLY A 2 -7.15 11.33 17.97
CA GLY A 2 -8.01 10.89 16.86
C GLY A 2 -9.17 9.96 17.23
N GLY A 3 -9.09 9.29 18.38
CA GLY A 3 -10.17 8.46 18.92
C GLY A 3 -10.20 7.03 18.36
N ASP A 4 -11.24 6.29 18.76
CA ASP A 4 -11.49 4.92 18.32
C ASP A 4 -12.43 4.95 17.10
N GLN A 5 -11.86 4.69 15.91
CA GLN A 5 -12.60 4.71 14.65
C GLN A 5 -13.75 3.70 14.64
N GLY A 6 -13.57 2.52 15.25
CA GLY A 6 -14.62 1.50 15.32
C GLY A 6 -15.83 1.98 16.11
N LYS A 7 -15.60 2.59 17.28
CA LYS A 7 -16.68 3.23 18.07
C LYS A 7 -17.37 4.36 17.31
N PHE A 8 -16.62 5.16 16.55
CA PHE A 8 -17.20 6.22 15.73
C PHE A 8 -18.09 5.64 14.61
N ASP A 9 -17.59 4.68 13.84
CA ASP A 9 -18.31 4.04 12.74
C ASP A 9 -19.58 3.33 13.24
N ASP A 10 -19.52 2.64 14.37
CA ASP A 10 -20.68 1.99 14.98
C ASP A 10 -21.72 2.99 15.50
N GLY A 11 -21.29 4.14 16.03
CA GLY A 11 -22.18 5.28 16.33
C GLY A 11 -22.90 5.79 15.08
N MET A 12 -22.17 5.96 13.96
CA MET A 12 -22.75 6.38 12.68
C MET A 12 -23.69 5.32 12.09
N ARG A 13 -23.40 4.03 12.25
CA ARG A 13 -24.33 2.93 11.92
C ARG A 13 -25.58 2.96 12.79
N GLY A 14 -25.45 3.32 14.07
CA GLY A 14 -26.56 3.55 14.99
C GLY A 14 -27.52 4.64 14.49
N LEU A 15 -27.00 5.80 14.09
CA LEU A 15 -27.80 6.89 13.52
C LEU A 15 -28.55 6.44 12.26
N ARG A 16 -27.90 5.70 11.36
CA ARG A 16 -28.56 5.16 10.14
C ARG A 16 -29.69 4.18 10.46
N LYS A 17 -29.60 3.38 11.53
CA LYS A 17 -30.70 2.51 11.99
C LYS A 17 -31.92 3.30 12.50
N LEU A 18 -31.74 4.56 12.90
CA LEU A 18 -32.81 5.49 13.28
C LEU A 18 -33.38 6.26 12.07
N GLY A 19 -32.96 5.94 10.84
CA GLY A 19 -33.34 6.68 9.63
C GLY A 19 -32.60 8.01 9.44
N ILE A 20 -31.63 8.33 10.29
CA ILE A 20 -30.82 9.55 10.17
C ILE A 20 -29.70 9.28 9.15
N GLN A 21 -29.70 10.04 8.05
CA GLN A 21 -28.71 9.89 7.00
C GLN A 21 -27.35 10.44 7.43
N VAL A 22 -26.29 9.67 7.19
CA VAL A 22 -24.88 10.05 7.44
C VAL A 22 -24.10 9.94 6.13
N TRP A 23 -23.21 10.90 5.86
CA TRP A 23 -22.44 10.99 4.62
C TRP A 23 -20.95 11.31 4.89
N PRO A 24 -20.01 10.62 4.21
CA PRO A 24 -20.21 9.30 3.59
C PRO A 24 -20.66 8.28 4.64
N SER A 25 -21.32 7.19 4.23
CA SER A 25 -21.72 6.15 5.19
C SER A 25 -20.48 5.38 5.68
N PRO A 26 -20.44 4.94 6.96
CA PRO A 26 -19.29 4.22 7.50
C PRO A 26 -18.97 2.95 6.71
N ASP A 27 -19.98 2.25 6.19
CA ASP A 27 -19.78 1.05 5.38
C ASP A 27 -19.09 1.39 4.04
N VAL A 28 -19.46 2.51 3.41
CA VAL A 28 -18.77 3.00 2.20
C VAL A 28 -17.35 3.44 2.52
N MET A 29 -17.11 4.10 3.68
CA MET A 29 -15.75 4.44 4.11
C MET A 29 -14.89 3.20 4.33
N GLU A 30 -15.43 2.14 4.92
CA GLU A 30 -14.73 0.88 5.14
C GLU A 30 -14.36 0.19 3.80
N PHE A 31 -15.29 0.12 2.85
CA PHE A 31 -15.01 -0.44 1.52
C PHE A 31 -14.04 0.42 0.68
N MET A 32 -14.12 1.76 0.77
CA MET A 32 -13.25 2.67 0.02
C MET A 32 -11.86 2.88 0.66
N GLY A 33 -11.73 2.63 1.97
CA GLY A 33 -10.46 2.70 2.69
C GLY A 33 -9.54 1.50 2.44
N ALA A 34 -10.13 0.35 2.13
CA ALA A 34 -9.42 -0.89 1.80
C ALA A 34 -8.56 -0.73 0.54
N LYS A 35 -7.32 -1.23 0.58
CA LYS A 35 -6.41 -1.14 -0.58
C LYS A 35 -6.81 -2.07 -1.72
N ASP A 36 -7.67 -3.05 -1.46
CA ASP A 36 -8.22 -3.96 -2.47
C ASP A 36 -8.94 -3.23 -3.64
N ALA A 37 -9.40 -1.99 -3.42
CA ALA A 37 -9.94 -1.12 -4.45
C ALA A 37 -8.97 -0.91 -5.62
N LEU A 38 -7.66 -0.84 -5.36
CA LEU A 38 -6.63 -0.70 -6.40
C LEU A 38 -6.58 -1.92 -7.33
N CYS A 39 -6.83 -3.12 -6.80
CA CYS A 39 -6.89 -4.36 -7.58
C CYS A 39 -8.21 -4.46 -8.36
N LYS A 40 -9.33 -3.99 -7.78
CA LYS A 40 -10.64 -3.97 -8.44
C LYS A 40 -10.68 -3.07 -9.67
N ILE A 41 -9.87 -2.00 -9.71
CA ILE A 41 -9.77 -1.07 -10.84
C ILE A 41 -8.61 -1.38 -11.81
N ALA A 42 -7.86 -2.47 -11.60
CA ALA A 42 -6.62 -2.75 -12.32
C ALA A 42 -6.76 -2.79 -13.85
N THR A 43 -7.92 -3.18 -14.36
CA THR A 43 -8.26 -3.27 -15.80
C THR A 43 -9.00 -2.04 -16.36
N MET A 44 -9.18 -0.98 -15.56
CA MET A 44 -9.73 0.29 -16.03
C MET A 44 -8.66 1.12 -16.75
N SER A 45 -9.07 2.16 -17.50
CA SER A 45 -8.16 3.06 -18.23
C SER A 45 -7.14 3.83 -17.36
N ILE A 46 -7.37 3.89 -16.04
CA ILE A 46 -6.47 4.46 -15.03
C ILE A 46 -5.82 3.39 -14.14
N GLY A 47 -6.09 2.12 -14.43
CA GLY A 47 -5.59 0.97 -13.70
C GLY A 47 -4.17 0.59 -14.10
N LEU A 48 -3.60 -0.35 -13.34
CA LEU A 48 -2.34 -1.01 -13.65
C LEU A 48 -2.61 -2.51 -13.54
N GLU A 49 -2.67 -3.21 -14.66
CA GLU A 49 -3.09 -4.62 -14.75
C GLU A 49 -2.24 -5.57 -13.87
N ASP A 50 -0.99 -5.19 -13.61
CA ASP A 50 -0.07 -5.89 -12.70
C ASP A 50 -0.17 -5.41 -11.24
N THR A 51 -1.36 -4.94 -10.82
CA THR A 51 -1.70 -4.68 -9.41
C THR A 51 -2.30 -5.94 -8.79
N LEU A 52 -1.61 -6.53 -7.83
CA LEU A 52 -1.97 -7.81 -7.21
C LEU A 52 -2.38 -7.62 -5.74
N ALA A 53 -3.24 -8.51 -5.24
CA ALA A 53 -3.59 -8.61 -3.83
C ALA A 53 -3.23 -10.01 -3.32
N TYR A 54 -2.57 -10.06 -2.17
CA TYR A 54 -2.20 -11.29 -1.47
C TYR A 54 -2.89 -11.36 -0.10
N TYR A 55 -3.34 -12.56 0.26
CA TYR A 55 -4.08 -12.82 1.51
C TYR A 55 -3.43 -13.92 2.38
N ASP A 56 -2.33 -14.50 1.89
CA ASP A 56 -1.55 -15.55 2.52
C ASP A 56 -0.06 -15.42 2.15
N GLU A 57 0.80 -16.00 2.99
CA GLU A 57 2.26 -15.93 2.87
C GLU A 57 2.79 -16.54 1.56
N ALA A 58 2.24 -17.67 1.13
CA ALA A 58 2.75 -18.40 -0.03
C ALA A 58 2.46 -17.63 -1.33
N ALA A 59 1.24 -17.10 -1.48
CA ALA A 59 0.87 -16.24 -2.59
C ALA A 59 1.68 -14.93 -2.59
N PHE A 60 1.88 -14.30 -1.43
CA PHE A 60 2.70 -13.09 -1.31
C PHE A 60 4.16 -13.34 -1.69
N SER A 61 4.82 -14.33 -1.08
CA SER A 61 6.23 -14.64 -1.34
C SER A 61 6.49 -14.97 -2.81
N ALA A 62 5.68 -15.85 -3.41
CA ALA A 62 5.83 -16.24 -4.81
C ALA A 62 5.43 -15.12 -5.81
N GLY A 63 4.44 -14.30 -5.46
CA GLY A 63 3.99 -13.17 -6.28
C GLY A 63 4.98 -12.00 -6.26
N PHE A 64 5.35 -11.55 -5.06
CA PHE A 64 6.28 -10.45 -4.85
C PHE A 64 7.65 -10.72 -5.49
N LYS A 65 8.20 -11.94 -5.35
CA LYS A 65 9.46 -12.32 -6.02
C LYS A 65 9.37 -12.18 -7.55
N LYS A 66 8.22 -12.42 -8.17
CA LYS A 66 8.01 -12.27 -9.63
C LYS A 66 7.80 -10.82 -10.06
N THR A 67 7.01 -10.06 -9.31
CA THR A 67 6.75 -8.64 -9.62
C THR A 67 7.99 -7.79 -9.40
N MET A 68 8.70 -8.01 -8.29
CA MET A 68 9.93 -7.29 -7.94
C MET A 68 11.07 -7.59 -8.92
N ALA A 69 11.18 -8.83 -9.41
CA ALA A 69 12.11 -9.21 -10.46
C ALA A 69 11.83 -8.56 -11.82
N PHE A 70 10.65 -7.97 -12.03
CA PHE A 70 10.27 -7.37 -13.32
C PHE A 70 10.45 -5.84 -13.34
N GLN A 71 10.14 -5.13 -12.24
CA GLN A 71 10.24 -3.66 -12.17
C GLN A 71 10.03 -3.14 -10.73
N PRO A 72 10.43 -1.89 -10.41
CA PRO A 72 10.11 -1.23 -9.13
C PRO A 72 8.64 -1.33 -8.71
N ARG A 73 8.41 -1.59 -7.41
CA ARG A 73 7.10 -1.87 -6.82
C ARG A 73 6.71 -0.87 -5.74
N VAL A 74 5.42 -0.84 -5.43
CA VAL A 74 4.85 -0.20 -4.24
C VAL A 74 4.03 -1.25 -3.50
N ILE A 75 4.50 -1.65 -2.32
CA ILE A 75 3.79 -2.59 -1.44
C ILE A 75 3.02 -1.80 -0.39
N LYS A 76 1.77 -2.18 -0.14
CA LYS A 76 0.83 -1.46 0.72
C LYS A 76 0.13 -2.45 1.65
N GLN A 77 0.23 -2.26 2.96
CA GLN A 77 -0.68 -2.91 3.90
C GLN A 77 -2.12 -2.42 3.70
N ASN A 78 -3.11 -3.28 3.94
CA ASN A 78 -4.51 -2.94 3.68
C ASN A 78 -5.06 -1.84 4.61
N ARG A 79 -4.74 -1.89 5.91
CA ARG A 79 -5.16 -0.89 6.91
C ARG A 79 -3.92 -0.21 7.48
N GLY A 80 -3.92 1.12 7.45
CA GLY A 80 -2.80 1.96 7.90
C GLY A 80 -3.10 3.43 7.60
N SER A 81 -2.52 4.34 8.39
CA SER A 81 -2.71 5.79 8.25
C SER A 81 -1.42 6.48 7.83
N SER A 82 -1.53 7.69 7.28
CA SER A 82 -0.41 8.62 7.07
C SER A 82 0.82 8.06 6.32
N GLY A 83 0.66 7.02 5.48
CA GLY A 83 1.76 6.40 4.74
C GLY A 83 2.45 5.22 5.44
N GLU A 84 2.01 4.81 6.63
CA GLU A 84 2.56 3.64 7.33
C GLU A 84 2.31 2.33 6.55
N GLY A 85 3.35 1.50 6.40
CA GLY A 85 3.33 0.25 5.63
C GLY A 85 3.07 0.45 4.14
N ILE A 86 3.42 1.62 3.60
CA ILE A 86 3.47 1.90 2.16
C ILE A 86 4.93 2.05 1.75
N TRP A 87 5.46 1.00 1.14
CA TRP A 87 6.86 0.85 0.76
C TRP A 87 7.03 1.06 -0.74
N ILE A 88 7.89 2.00 -1.13
CA ILE A 88 8.41 2.09 -2.50
C ILE A 88 9.69 1.26 -2.54
N ILE A 89 9.77 0.29 -3.45
CA ILE A 89 10.81 -0.75 -3.45
C ILE A 89 11.46 -0.85 -4.84
N LYS A 90 12.79 -0.92 -4.87
CA LYS A 90 13.60 -1.23 -6.05
C LYS A 90 14.56 -2.39 -5.72
N LEU A 91 14.89 -3.21 -6.71
CA LEU A 91 16.09 -4.05 -6.63
C LEU A 91 17.32 -3.15 -6.69
N LYS A 92 18.18 -3.23 -5.68
CA LYS A 92 19.42 -2.44 -5.58
C LYS A 92 20.42 -2.79 -6.69
N SER A 93 20.40 -4.03 -7.18
CA SER A 93 21.18 -4.50 -8.33
C SER A 93 20.72 -3.90 -9.67
N GLY A 94 19.45 -3.51 -9.78
CA GLY A 94 18.79 -3.20 -11.06
C GLY A 94 18.58 -4.40 -11.98
N ASP A 95 18.75 -5.64 -11.50
CA ASP A 95 18.61 -6.88 -12.29
C ASP A 95 17.14 -7.26 -12.55
N TYR A 96 16.49 -6.44 -13.39
CA TYR A 96 15.11 -6.64 -13.82
C TYR A 96 15.03 -7.48 -15.11
N CYS A 97 14.15 -8.48 -15.13
CA CYS A 97 13.85 -9.26 -16.33
C CYS A 97 13.03 -8.44 -17.34
N LYS A 98 13.07 -8.85 -18.62
CA LYS A 98 12.42 -8.10 -19.71
C LYS A 98 10.93 -8.36 -19.79
N SER A 99 10.50 -9.55 -19.37
CA SER A 99 9.10 -9.98 -19.41
C SER A 99 8.62 -10.41 -18.03
N PHE A 100 7.37 -10.08 -17.68
CA PHE A 100 6.80 -10.49 -16.40
C PHE A 100 6.81 -12.01 -16.24
N GLY A 101 7.34 -12.50 -15.11
CA GLY A 101 7.42 -13.93 -14.79
C GLY A 101 8.60 -14.70 -15.40
N GLU A 102 9.45 -14.04 -16.19
CA GLU A 102 10.72 -14.61 -16.71
C GLU A 102 11.71 -14.96 -15.59
N ARG A 103 11.67 -14.19 -14.50
CA ARG A 103 12.55 -14.31 -13.31
C ARG A 103 11.69 -14.32 -12.04
N SER A 104 12.28 -14.76 -10.94
CA SER A 104 11.78 -14.53 -9.59
C SER A 104 12.98 -14.19 -8.71
N CYS A 105 12.85 -13.23 -7.80
CA CYS A 105 13.97 -12.85 -6.96
C CYS A 105 14.44 -13.98 -6.05
N ALA A 106 15.75 -14.09 -5.88
CA ALA A 106 16.35 -14.89 -4.81
C ALA A 106 16.13 -14.20 -3.44
N ASP A 107 16.26 -14.97 -2.37
CA ASP A 107 16.02 -14.52 -1.00
C ASP A 107 17.06 -13.53 -0.48
N ASP A 108 18.28 -13.58 -1.01
CA ASP A 108 19.44 -12.76 -0.66
C ASP A 108 19.58 -11.47 -1.50
N GLU A 109 18.72 -11.25 -2.49
CA GLU A 109 18.72 -10.00 -3.26
C GLU A 109 18.34 -8.80 -2.40
N VAL A 110 19.10 -7.71 -2.53
CA VAL A 110 18.94 -6.50 -1.72
C VAL A 110 17.93 -5.54 -2.37
N LEU A 111 17.03 -5.04 -1.54
CA LEU A 111 16.02 -4.03 -1.84
C LEU A 111 16.50 -2.64 -1.38
N ASP A 112 16.38 -1.64 -2.25
CA ASP A 112 16.40 -0.21 -1.90
C ASP A 112 14.96 0.21 -1.61
N MET A 113 14.65 0.53 -0.35
CA MET A 113 13.28 0.74 0.14
C MET A 113 13.10 2.14 0.75
N MET A 114 11.94 2.74 0.54
CA MET A 114 11.51 3.97 1.20
C MET A 114 10.08 3.85 1.72
N GLU A 115 9.83 4.19 2.99
CA GLU A 115 8.47 4.24 3.55
C GLU A 115 7.83 5.60 3.33
N ALA A 116 6.60 5.62 2.80
CA ALA A 116 5.87 6.86 2.53
C ALA A 116 5.39 7.60 3.80
N ASN A 117 5.59 7.04 4.99
CA ASN A 117 5.22 7.62 6.28
C ASN A 117 6.00 8.90 6.60
N ASP A 118 7.32 8.86 6.42
CA ASP A 118 8.25 9.97 6.68
C ASP A 118 9.41 10.06 5.68
N ASN A 119 9.43 9.19 4.66
CA ASN A 119 10.46 9.11 3.60
C ASN A 119 11.85 8.67 4.08
N HIS A 120 11.98 8.02 5.25
CA HIS A 120 13.23 7.31 5.55
C HIS A 120 13.46 6.20 4.50
N SER A 121 14.73 5.88 4.28
CA SER A 121 15.15 4.79 3.40
C SER A 121 15.94 3.76 4.21
N GLU A 122 15.69 2.48 3.93
CA GLU A 122 16.39 1.36 4.52
C GLU A 122 16.62 0.25 3.48
N GLU A 123 17.58 -0.63 3.75
CA GLU A 123 17.97 -1.71 2.85
C GLU A 123 17.74 -3.05 3.54
N HIS A 124 17.01 -3.94 2.86
CA HIS A 124 16.69 -5.27 3.35
C HIS A 124 16.81 -6.28 2.22
N THR A 125 17.11 -7.53 2.57
CA THR A 125 16.97 -8.64 1.62
C THR A 125 15.50 -8.93 1.33
N VAL A 126 15.24 -9.58 0.19
CA VAL A 126 13.91 -10.09 -0.17
C VAL A 126 13.32 -10.97 0.94
N ALA A 127 14.13 -11.84 1.56
CA ALA A 127 13.70 -12.67 2.68
C ALA A 127 13.32 -11.86 3.93
N GLU A 128 14.16 -10.89 4.32
CA GLU A 128 13.90 -10.01 5.48
C GLU A 128 12.60 -9.23 5.33
N PHE A 129 12.35 -8.66 4.15
CA PHE A 129 11.11 -7.93 3.87
C PHE A 129 9.88 -8.83 3.85
N ILE A 130 9.98 -10.04 3.27
CA ILE A 130 8.87 -11.01 3.30
C ILE A 130 8.56 -11.42 4.74
N GLU A 131 9.59 -11.74 5.53
CA GLU A 131 9.44 -12.10 6.95
C GLU A 131 8.85 -10.95 7.78
N PHE A 132 9.29 -9.70 7.57
CA PHE A 132 8.68 -8.53 8.21
C PHE A 132 7.20 -8.38 7.84
N CYS A 133 6.85 -8.53 6.56
CA CYS A 133 5.48 -8.43 6.08
C CYS A 133 4.55 -9.52 6.65
N VAL A 134 5.07 -10.73 6.91
CA VAL A 134 4.28 -11.88 7.39
C VAL A 134 4.31 -11.99 8.92
N ASN A 135 5.50 -12.05 9.51
CA ASN A 135 5.75 -12.37 10.91
C ASN A 135 6.16 -11.14 11.75
N GLY A 136 6.44 -10.01 11.11
CA GLY A 136 6.83 -8.77 11.78
C GLY A 136 8.28 -8.74 12.23
N ARG A 137 8.62 -7.72 13.01
CA ARG A 137 9.97 -7.53 13.58
C ARG A 137 10.37 -8.71 14.45
N ASN A 138 11.34 -9.50 13.99
CA ASN A 138 11.95 -10.62 14.71
C ASN A 138 13.42 -10.82 14.28
N SER A 139 14.10 -11.85 14.77
CA SER A 139 15.53 -12.09 14.47
C SER A 139 15.84 -12.49 13.02
N LYS A 140 14.84 -12.93 12.24
CA LYS A 140 14.95 -13.27 10.82
C LYS A 140 14.57 -12.12 9.88
N SER A 141 13.76 -11.17 10.35
CA SER A 141 13.36 -10.01 9.55
C SER A 141 14.47 -8.95 9.42
N GLY A 142 15.56 -9.05 10.18
CA GLY A 142 16.54 -7.97 10.30
C GLY A 142 16.05 -6.82 11.19
N THR A 143 16.75 -5.68 11.14
CA THR A 143 16.52 -4.51 12.02
C THR A 143 15.83 -3.37 11.27
N TRP A 144 14.59 -3.06 11.65
CA TRP A 144 13.70 -2.09 10.98
C TRP A 144 13.64 -0.74 11.71
N THR A 145 13.69 0.38 10.98
CA THR A 145 13.55 1.72 11.55
C THR A 145 12.08 2.16 11.57
N SER A 146 11.38 2.27 10.44
CA SER A 146 9.91 2.24 10.13
C SER A 146 8.82 2.78 11.10
N LYS A 147 8.92 2.63 12.43
CA LYS A 147 7.84 2.63 13.45
C LYS A 147 6.85 1.47 13.30
N GLY A 148 6.33 1.21 12.10
CA GLY A 148 5.46 0.08 11.81
C GLY A 148 6.10 -1.27 12.17
N VAL A 149 5.30 -2.23 12.63
CA VAL A 149 5.80 -3.52 13.18
C VAL A 149 5.75 -4.70 12.21
N GLY A 150 5.25 -4.47 10.99
CA GLY A 150 5.05 -5.50 9.96
C GLY A 150 3.73 -6.25 10.16
N LYS A 151 3.72 -7.56 9.90
CA LYS A 151 2.56 -8.46 10.12
C LYS A 151 1.28 -8.11 9.34
N TYR A 152 1.42 -7.66 8.10
CA TYR A 152 0.32 -7.18 7.26
C TYR A 152 -0.73 -8.24 6.87
N LEU A 153 -0.48 -9.52 7.19
CA LEU A 153 -1.39 -10.66 7.00
C LEU A 153 -1.97 -11.23 8.33
N GLU A 154 -1.63 -10.66 9.49
CA GLU A 154 -2.06 -11.17 10.80
C GLU A 154 -3.60 -11.16 10.95
N GLY A 155 -4.14 -12.21 11.59
CA GLY A 155 -5.59 -12.46 11.66
C GLY A 155 -6.25 -12.90 10.34
N GLY A 156 -5.50 -12.90 9.23
CA GLY A 156 -5.95 -13.32 7.91
C GLY A 156 -7.03 -12.41 7.29
N LYS A 157 -7.54 -12.82 6.13
CA LYS A 157 -8.47 -12.02 5.31
C LYS A 157 -9.70 -11.51 6.06
N ALA A 158 -10.24 -12.30 7.00
CA ALA A 158 -11.41 -11.91 7.79
C ALA A 158 -11.13 -10.76 8.77
N ALA A 159 -9.90 -10.65 9.29
CA ALA A 159 -9.44 -9.51 10.09
C ALA A 159 -8.95 -8.32 9.22
N GLY A 160 -9.00 -8.45 7.90
CA GLY A 160 -8.48 -7.46 6.95
C GLY A 160 -7.01 -7.66 6.58
N GLY A 161 -6.37 -8.76 7.00
CA GLY A 161 -5.01 -9.12 6.60
C GLY A 161 -4.90 -9.26 5.09
N GLN A 162 -4.11 -8.37 4.47
CA GLN A 162 -3.90 -8.28 3.03
C GLN A 162 -2.71 -7.37 2.72
N LEU A 163 -1.96 -7.77 1.68
CA LEU A 163 -0.98 -6.93 0.99
C LEU A 163 -1.45 -6.59 -0.41
N VAL A 164 -1.23 -5.35 -0.84
CA VAL A 164 -1.39 -4.92 -2.23
C VAL A 164 -0.02 -4.59 -2.81
N ASP A 165 0.22 -5.10 -4.00
CA ASP A 165 1.48 -5.00 -4.74
C ASP A 165 1.21 -4.35 -6.09
N GLN A 166 1.73 -3.14 -6.28
CA GLN A 166 1.47 -2.30 -7.43
C GLN A 166 2.77 -1.86 -8.10
N ARG A 167 2.76 -1.63 -9.42
CA ARG A 167 3.90 -1.03 -10.13
C ARG A 167 4.19 0.37 -9.60
N PHE A 168 5.46 0.71 -9.39
CA PHE A 168 5.84 2.09 -9.11
C PHE A 168 5.73 2.96 -10.38
N CYS A 169 4.99 4.07 -10.28
CA CYS A 169 4.86 5.04 -11.36
C CYS A 169 5.89 6.17 -11.18
N PRO A 170 6.96 6.24 -12.00
CA PRO A 170 8.06 7.18 -11.77
C PRO A 170 7.64 8.66 -11.91
N ARG A 171 6.54 8.93 -12.62
CA ARG A 171 5.95 10.27 -12.77
C ARG A 171 5.34 10.84 -11.48
N ILE A 172 5.35 10.12 -10.35
CA ILE A 172 4.93 10.64 -9.04
C ILE A 172 5.68 11.93 -8.64
N VAL A 173 6.92 12.10 -9.11
CA VAL A 173 7.73 13.32 -8.92
C VAL A 173 7.15 14.56 -9.62
N GLU A 174 6.32 14.38 -10.66
CA GLU A 174 5.60 15.47 -11.31
C GLU A 174 4.41 15.97 -10.46
N GLY A 175 3.96 15.15 -9.49
CA GLY A 175 2.87 15.43 -8.56
C GLY A 175 1.66 14.51 -8.70
N GLU A 176 0.92 14.35 -7.60
CA GLU A 176 -0.32 13.61 -7.51
C GLU A 176 -1.51 14.46 -7.97
N LEU A 177 -2.38 13.93 -8.83
CA LEU A 177 -3.68 14.56 -9.12
C LEU A 177 -4.74 14.00 -8.17
N ARG A 178 -5.42 14.89 -7.44
CA ARG A 178 -6.52 14.55 -6.53
C ARG A 178 -7.83 15.09 -7.12
N TYR A 179 -8.75 14.20 -7.42
CA TYR A 179 -10.05 14.50 -8.02
C TYR A 179 -11.10 14.52 -6.91
N ASN A 180 -11.66 15.70 -6.65
CA ASN A 180 -12.73 15.88 -5.69
C ASN A 180 -14.07 15.64 -6.39
N MET A 181 -14.77 14.57 -6.02
CA MET A 181 -16.02 14.14 -6.63
C MET A 181 -17.20 14.41 -5.69
N ILE A 182 -18.32 14.89 -6.25
CA ILE A 182 -19.64 14.86 -5.60
C ILE A 182 -20.54 13.97 -6.47
N GLY A 183 -20.80 12.75 -6.01
CA GLY A 183 -21.42 11.72 -6.85
C GLY A 183 -20.54 11.38 -8.05
N ASP A 184 -21.09 11.49 -9.25
CA ASP A 184 -20.42 11.32 -10.54
C ASP A 184 -19.71 12.60 -11.04
N THR A 185 -19.93 13.73 -10.38
CA THR A 185 -19.48 15.05 -10.85
C THR A 185 -18.14 15.43 -10.22
N CYS A 186 -17.11 15.66 -11.05
CA CYS A 186 -15.82 16.20 -10.61
C CYS A 186 -15.94 17.71 -10.34
N VAL A 187 -15.87 18.11 -9.07
CA VAL A 187 -16.01 19.52 -8.64
C VAL A 187 -14.68 20.24 -8.41
N GLY A 188 -13.55 19.52 -8.43
CA GLY A 188 -12.24 20.14 -8.33
C GLY A 188 -11.11 19.16 -8.59
N ILE A 189 -9.99 19.66 -9.11
CA ILE A 189 -8.75 18.91 -9.32
C ILE A 189 -7.64 19.65 -8.61
N ILE A 190 -6.93 18.96 -7.72
CA ILE A 190 -5.75 19.49 -7.01
C ILE A 190 -4.52 18.79 -7.57
N HIS A 191 -3.56 19.55 -8.09
CA HIS A 191 -2.24 19.04 -8.45
C HIS A 191 -1.28 19.23 -7.27
N LYS A 192 -1.05 18.15 -6.51
CA LYS A 192 -0.24 18.18 -5.30
C LYS A 192 1.18 17.70 -5.61
N LYS A 193 2.17 18.56 -5.42
CA LYS A 193 3.58 18.20 -5.66
C LYS A 193 4.23 17.62 -4.40
N PRO A 194 5.19 16.69 -4.55
CA PRO A 194 6.09 16.35 -3.45
C PRO A 194 6.94 17.58 -3.06
N LYS A 195 7.56 17.53 -1.89
CA LYS A 195 8.63 18.48 -1.54
C LYS A 195 9.81 18.30 -2.51
N GLU A 196 10.62 19.34 -2.68
CA GLU A 196 11.83 19.27 -3.51
C GLU A 196 12.73 18.09 -3.08
N GLY A 197 13.15 17.27 -4.04
CA GLY A 197 13.89 16.02 -3.79
C GLY A 197 13.06 14.83 -3.26
N GLY A 198 11.78 15.02 -2.93
CA GLY A 198 10.89 13.97 -2.43
C GLY A 198 10.15 13.20 -3.53
N ILE A 199 9.74 11.96 -3.22
CA ILE A 199 8.97 11.08 -4.13
C ILE A 199 7.54 10.80 -3.65
N SER A 200 7.12 11.40 -2.53
CA SER A 200 5.77 11.29 -1.93
C SER A 200 5.19 12.67 -1.67
N ALA A 201 3.90 12.88 -1.94
CA ALA A 201 3.20 14.10 -1.55
C ALA A 201 2.45 13.95 -0.21
N VAL A 202 2.67 12.87 0.54
CA VAL A 202 2.27 12.76 1.95
C VAL A 202 2.99 13.85 2.74
N GLY A 203 2.25 14.72 3.42
CA GLY A 203 2.81 15.88 4.13
C GLY A 203 3.38 17.02 3.26
N GLY A 204 3.25 16.96 1.92
CA GLY A 204 3.38 18.15 1.06
C GLY A 204 2.24 19.15 1.30
N THR A 205 2.42 20.40 0.87
CA THR A 205 1.34 21.40 0.78
C THR A 205 0.58 21.20 -0.53
#